data_AF-S0B305-F1
#
_entry.id   AF-S0B305-F1
#
_cell.length_a   1.000
_cell.length_b   1.000
_cell.length_c   1.000
_cell.angle_alpha   90.00
_cell.angle_beta   90.00
_cell.angle_gamma   90.00
#
_symmetry.space_group_name_H-M   'P 1'
#
loop_
_entity.id
_entity.type
_entity.pdbx_description
1 polymer ?
#
loop_
_entity_poly.entity_id
_entity_poly.type
_entity_poly.pdbx_seq_one_letter_code
_entity_poly.pdbx_strand_id
1 'polypeptide(L)'
;MQFSEVTAKVYKDQAIFFLNAFWAECGSEAEYIWKTCGLVAELDVENGVAGCKLDEFQAHRLFEKENLSMSVTEMRQKLKVTDPKFKKIAYIEFLLHKYQQTIEELMKRPQGTNEALVKAQKAMEDVQVEIKKIEDKKKELEKKAASGSGVAAMRAKNELDQLCSADKTELNKALLTAEAQVRKAQKAGSDGDSPAGALWWLERELTEAKKYKPQKKGGIAK
;
A
#
# COMPACT_ATOMS: atom_id res chain seq x y z
N MET A 1 -13.21 -16.58 -10.45
CA MET A 1 -13.07 -15.18 -10.01
C MET A 1 -13.42 -14.28 -11.19
N GLN A 2 -14.20 -13.23 -11.00
CA GLN A 2 -14.57 -12.27 -12.05
C GLN A 2 -13.73 -10.99 -11.95
N PHE A 3 -13.53 -10.27 -13.05
CA PHE A 3 -12.78 -9.00 -13.02
C PHE A 3 -13.43 -7.95 -12.10
N SER A 4 -14.76 -7.96 -12.01
CA SER A 4 -15.53 -7.13 -11.06
C SER A 4 -15.07 -7.33 -9.61
N GLU A 5 -14.77 -8.56 -9.21
CA GLU A 5 -14.27 -8.90 -7.87
C GLU A 5 -12.87 -8.32 -7.63
N VAL A 6 -12.03 -8.25 -8.67
CA VAL A 6 -10.69 -7.64 -8.59
C VAL A 6 -10.77 -6.14 -8.42
N THR A 7 -11.60 -5.47 -9.22
CA THR A 7 -11.81 -4.02 -9.13
C THR A 7 -12.48 -3.57 -7.83
N ALA A 8 -13.08 -4.49 -7.08
CA ALA A 8 -13.68 -4.22 -5.77
C ALA A 8 -12.69 -4.36 -4.61
N LYS A 9 -11.50 -4.93 -4.84
CA LYS A 9 -10.45 -5.01 -3.81
C LYS A 9 -9.87 -3.63 -3.51
N VAL A 10 -9.19 -3.48 -2.38
CA VAL A 10 -8.47 -2.24 -2.07
C VAL A 10 -7.33 -2.02 -3.06
N TYR A 11 -6.87 -0.77 -3.22
CA TYR A 11 -5.81 -0.43 -4.18
C TYR A 11 -4.54 -1.28 -4.03
N LYS A 12 -4.13 -1.57 -2.80
CA LYS A 12 -3.01 -2.48 -2.49
C LYS A 12 -3.21 -3.86 -3.13
N ASP A 13 -4.36 -4.47 -2.89
CA ASP A 13 -4.65 -5.83 -3.36
C ASP A 13 -4.81 -5.87 -4.88
N GLN A 14 -5.33 -4.80 -5.48
CA GLN A 14 -5.34 -4.63 -6.94
C GLN A 14 -3.92 -4.59 -7.53
N ALA A 15 -3.02 -3.86 -6.87
CA ALA A 15 -1.62 -3.76 -7.27
C ALA A 15 -0.90 -5.11 -7.17
N ILE A 16 -1.09 -5.82 -6.05
CA ILE A 16 -0.54 -7.17 -5.85
C ILE A 16 -1.08 -8.13 -6.90
N PHE A 17 -2.38 -8.08 -7.19
CA PHE A 17 -3.01 -8.93 -8.20
C PHE A 17 -2.37 -8.74 -9.59
N PHE A 18 -2.14 -7.47 -9.96
CA PHE A 18 -1.44 -7.13 -11.20
C PHE A 18 0.02 -7.59 -11.20
N LEU A 19 0.76 -7.34 -10.12
CA LEU A 19 2.16 -7.73 -9.99
C LEU A 19 2.35 -9.24 -10.01
N ASN A 20 1.47 -10.02 -9.38
CA ASN A 20 1.53 -11.48 -9.44
C ASN A 20 1.31 -11.99 -10.86
N ALA A 21 0.36 -11.40 -11.59
CA ALA A 21 0.10 -11.77 -12.98
C ALA A 21 1.25 -11.40 -13.92
N PHE A 22 1.85 -10.22 -13.77
CA PHE A 22 2.80 -9.67 -14.75
C PHE A 22 4.22 -9.51 -14.20
N TRP A 23 4.60 -10.29 -13.19
CA TRP A 23 5.89 -10.14 -12.51
C TRP A 23 7.09 -10.21 -13.46
N ALA A 24 7.05 -11.11 -14.45
CA ALA A 24 8.12 -11.28 -15.42
C ALA A 24 8.32 -10.03 -16.30
N GLU A 25 7.23 -9.31 -16.60
CA GLU A 25 7.25 -8.15 -17.49
C GLU A 25 7.40 -6.82 -16.72
N CYS A 26 6.81 -6.69 -15.53
CA CYS A 26 6.73 -5.44 -14.78
C CYS A 26 7.37 -5.48 -13.38
N GLY A 27 8.01 -6.59 -13.00
CA GLY A 27 8.62 -6.74 -11.67
C GLY A 27 9.72 -5.71 -11.36
N SER A 28 10.44 -5.22 -12.37
CA SER A 28 11.41 -4.11 -12.21
C SER A 28 10.75 -2.78 -11.83
N GLU A 29 9.48 -2.62 -12.18
CA GLU A 29 8.67 -1.42 -11.93
C GLU A 29 7.83 -1.55 -10.65
N ALA A 30 8.05 -2.58 -9.84
CA ALA A 30 7.26 -2.81 -8.63
C ALA A 30 7.33 -1.62 -7.63
N GLU A 31 8.49 -0.95 -7.52
CA GLU A 31 8.63 0.26 -6.69
C GLU A 31 7.82 1.43 -7.24
N TYR A 32 7.67 1.54 -8.55
CA TYR A 32 6.82 2.54 -9.17
C TYR A 32 5.34 2.24 -8.86
N ILE A 33 4.89 0.99 -9.06
CA ILE A 33 3.52 0.56 -8.76
C ILE A 33 3.19 0.79 -7.27
N TRP A 34 4.12 0.51 -6.36
CA TRP A 34 3.99 0.82 -4.94
C TRP A 34 3.73 2.30 -4.69
N LYS A 35 4.56 3.18 -5.27
CA LYS A 35 4.43 4.64 -5.10
C LYS A 35 3.13 5.17 -5.68
N THR A 36 2.76 4.72 -6.88
CA THR A 36 1.51 5.13 -7.52
C THR A 36 0.30 4.61 -6.75
N CYS A 37 0.37 3.45 -6.10
CA CYS A 37 -0.69 2.98 -5.18
C CYS A 37 -0.90 3.95 -4.00
N GLY A 38 0.19 4.49 -3.44
CA GLY A 38 0.12 5.54 -2.43
C GLY A 38 -0.53 6.82 -2.97
N LEU A 39 -0.13 7.24 -4.17
CA LEU A 39 -0.72 8.40 -4.84
C LEU A 39 -2.22 8.24 -5.12
N VAL A 40 -2.65 7.05 -5.54
CA VAL A 40 -4.08 6.73 -5.76
C VAL A 40 -4.84 6.84 -4.45
N ALA A 41 -4.31 6.29 -3.36
CA ALA A 41 -4.90 6.42 -2.04
C ALA A 41 -4.96 7.89 -1.56
N GLU A 42 -3.98 8.72 -1.89
CA GLU A 42 -4.01 10.16 -1.58
C GLU A 42 -5.06 10.93 -2.40
N LEU A 43 -5.29 10.51 -3.65
CA LEU A 43 -6.28 11.14 -4.53
C LEU A 43 -7.72 10.72 -4.20
N ASP A 44 -7.92 9.56 -3.56
CA ASP A 44 -9.21 9.11 -3.06
C ASP A 44 -9.61 9.86 -1.78
N VAL A 45 -10.19 11.05 -1.95
CA VAL A 45 -10.59 11.93 -0.83
C VAL A 45 -11.66 11.29 0.07
N GLU A 46 -12.45 10.35 -0.46
CA GLU A 46 -13.55 9.72 0.27
C GLU A 46 -13.07 8.53 1.12
N ASN A 47 -12.30 7.61 0.51
CA ASN A 47 -11.98 6.32 1.12
C ASN A 47 -10.48 6.13 1.42
N GLY A 48 -9.62 6.96 0.83
CA GLY A 48 -8.17 6.90 1.02
C GLY A 48 -7.57 5.52 0.72
N VAL A 49 -6.76 5.01 1.65
CA VAL A 49 -6.14 3.68 1.58
C VAL A 49 -7.13 2.51 1.56
N ALA A 50 -8.37 2.73 2.04
CA ALA A 50 -9.43 1.73 2.02
C ALA A 50 -10.27 1.77 0.74
N GLY A 51 -9.96 2.69 -0.18
CA GLY A 51 -10.65 2.84 -1.46
C GLY A 51 -10.33 1.71 -2.44
N CYS A 52 -11.18 1.63 -3.47
CA CYS A 52 -11.07 0.64 -4.54
C CYS A 52 -11.16 1.26 -5.95
N LYS A 53 -11.77 2.44 -6.10
CA LYS A 53 -11.93 3.11 -7.40
C LYS A 53 -11.94 4.62 -7.23
N LEU A 54 -11.20 5.31 -8.09
CA LEU A 54 -11.19 6.77 -8.18
C LEU A 54 -12.37 7.26 -9.01
N ASP A 55 -12.92 8.42 -8.66
CA ASP A 55 -13.81 9.13 -9.58
C ASP A 55 -13.04 9.63 -10.82
N GLU A 56 -13.78 10.01 -11.87
CA GLU A 56 -13.23 10.49 -13.13
C GLU A 56 -12.25 11.67 -12.97
N PHE A 57 -12.52 12.60 -12.05
CA PHE A 57 -11.69 13.78 -11.86
C PHE A 57 -10.36 13.40 -11.19
N GLN A 58 -10.40 12.57 -10.15
CA GLN A 58 -9.21 12.08 -9.47
C GLN A 58 -8.40 11.13 -10.35
N ALA A 59 -9.06 10.30 -11.16
CA ALA A 59 -8.40 9.50 -12.17
C ALA A 59 -7.67 10.39 -13.18
N HIS A 60 -8.29 11.44 -13.71
CA HIS A 60 -7.61 12.37 -14.62
C HIS A 60 -6.37 13.01 -13.98
N ARG A 61 -6.47 13.42 -12.71
CA ARG A 61 -5.32 13.92 -11.93
C ARG A 61 -4.21 12.90 -11.77
N LEU A 62 -4.54 11.63 -11.60
CA LEU A 62 -3.56 10.54 -11.60
C LEU A 62 -2.82 10.49 -12.94
N PHE A 63 -3.54 10.49 -14.07
CA PHE A 63 -2.92 10.48 -15.40
C PHE A 63 -2.00 11.70 -15.64
N GLU A 64 -2.41 12.90 -15.22
CA GLU A 64 -1.58 14.10 -15.29
C GLU A 64 -0.30 13.97 -14.48
N LYS A 65 -0.40 13.56 -13.20
CA LYS A 65 0.76 13.38 -12.31
C LYS A 65 1.75 12.34 -12.81
N GLU A 66 1.25 11.33 -13.53
CA GLU A 66 2.04 10.24 -14.09
C GLU A 66 2.58 10.54 -15.50
N ASN A 67 2.44 11.79 -15.99
CA ASN A 67 2.82 12.24 -17.33
C ASN A 67 2.18 11.41 -18.46
N LEU A 68 1.04 10.79 -18.19
CA LEU A 68 0.20 10.09 -19.15
C LEU A 68 -1.01 10.97 -19.52
N SER A 69 -0.79 12.28 -19.56
CA SER A 69 -1.85 13.25 -19.81
C SER A 69 -2.52 12.97 -21.15
N MET A 70 -3.83 12.83 -21.09
CA MET A 70 -4.69 12.65 -22.24
C MET A 70 -6.00 13.37 -21.93
N SER A 71 -6.75 13.73 -22.97
CA SER A 71 -8.07 14.30 -22.74
C SER A 71 -8.97 13.30 -22.02
N VAL A 72 -9.95 13.80 -21.25
CA VAL A 72 -10.97 12.98 -20.59
C VAL A 72 -11.69 12.06 -21.59
N THR A 73 -11.91 12.53 -22.82
CA THR A 73 -12.51 11.74 -23.90
C THR A 73 -11.63 10.56 -24.31
N GLU A 74 -10.32 10.78 -24.47
CA GLU A 74 -9.37 9.72 -24.78
C GLU A 74 -9.23 8.72 -23.63
N MET A 75 -9.24 9.17 -22.38
CA MET A 75 -9.23 8.30 -21.20
C MET A 75 -10.45 7.38 -21.18
N ARG A 76 -11.65 7.91 -21.44
CA ARG A 76 -12.90 7.12 -21.52
C ARG A 76 -12.86 6.07 -22.63
N GLN A 77 -12.37 6.47 -23.81
CA GLN A 77 -12.24 5.57 -24.96
C GLN A 77 -11.25 4.43 -24.68
N LYS A 78 -10.09 4.77 -24.10
CA LYS A 78 -8.99 3.83 -23.86
C LYS A 78 -9.27 2.86 -22.71
N LEU A 79 -9.90 3.32 -21.63
CA LEU A 79 -10.24 2.46 -20.49
C LEU A 79 -11.50 1.62 -20.74
N LYS A 80 -12.12 1.73 -21.93
CA LYS A 80 -13.40 1.09 -22.26
C LYS A 80 -14.39 1.27 -21.11
N VAL A 81 -14.51 2.48 -20.56
CA VAL A 81 -15.45 2.76 -19.47
C VAL A 81 -16.85 2.54 -20.05
N THR A 82 -17.35 1.33 -19.82
CA THR A 82 -18.53 0.80 -20.52
C THR A 82 -19.82 1.30 -19.87
N ASP A 83 -19.72 1.92 -18.68
CA ASP A 83 -20.88 2.40 -17.93
C ASP A 83 -20.98 3.95 -17.95
N PRO A 84 -21.98 4.52 -18.64
CA PRO A 84 -22.22 5.97 -18.66
C PRO A 84 -22.72 6.54 -17.32
N LYS A 85 -23.12 5.71 -16.34
CA LYS A 85 -23.70 6.17 -15.05
C LYS A 85 -22.72 6.15 -13.87
N PHE A 86 -21.72 5.27 -13.85
CA PHE A 86 -20.74 5.18 -12.75
C PHE A 86 -19.30 5.25 -13.28
N LYS A 87 -18.81 6.48 -13.42
CA LYS A 87 -17.45 6.76 -13.90
C LYS A 87 -16.43 6.66 -12.77
N LYS A 88 -16.28 5.47 -12.20
CA LYS A 88 -15.18 5.18 -11.28
C LYS A 88 -14.18 4.25 -11.96
N ILE A 89 -12.90 4.59 -11.86
CA ILE A 89 -11.78 3.86 -12.47
C ILE A 89 -11.02 3.15 -11.35
N ALA A 90 -10.89 1.84 -11.47
CA ALA A 90 -10.10 1.02 -10.56
C ALA A 90 -8.60 1.22 -10.83
N TYR A 91 -7.78 1.06 -9.80
CA TYR A 91 -6.34 1.18 -9.96
C TYR A 91 -5.76 0.14 -10.92
N ILE A 92 -6.29 -1.09 -10.90
CA ILE A 92 -5.87 -2.13 -11.83
C ILE A 92 -6.17 -1.78 -13.30
N GLU A 93 -7.23 -1.04 -13.59
CA GLU A 93 -7.54 -0.59 -14.95
C GLU A 93 -6.50 0.42 -15.45
N PHE A 94 -6.05 1.31 -14.57
CA PHE A 94 -4.92 2.20 -14.85
C PHE A 94 -3.63 1.40 -15.13
N LEU A 95 -3.32 0.38 -14.32
CA LEU A 95 -2.14 -0.45 -14.51
C LEU A 95 -2.19 -1.23 -15.83
N LEU A 96 -3.32 -1.87 -16.13
CA LEU A 96 -3.53 -2.56 -17.41
C LEU A 96 -3.32 -1.61 -18.59
N HIS A 97 -3.82 -0.38 -18.50
CA HIS A 97 -3.61 0.62 -19.54
C HIS A 97 -2.14 1.04 -19.70
N LYS A 98 -1.48 1.40 -18.59
CA LYS A 98 -0.08 1.87 -18.59
C LYS A 98 0.86 0.81 -19.18
N TYR A 99 0.68 -0.44 -18.80
CA TYR A 99 1.53 -1.55 -19.23
C TYR A 99 0.99 -2.28 -20.47
N GLN A 100 -0.06 -1.75 -21.12
CA GLN A 100 -0.67 -2.30 -22.33
C GLN A 100 -1.09 -3.78 -22.19
N GLN A 101 -1.53 -4.16 -21.00
CA GLN A 101 -1.99 -5.51 -20.69
C GLN A 101 -3.51 -5.65 -20.86
N THR A 102 -3.99 -6.87 -21.04
CA THR A 102 -5.42 -7.14 -21.24
C THR A 102 -6.05 -7.81 -20.02
N ILE A 103 -7.35 -7.57 -19.84
CA ILE A 103 -8.15 -8.23 -18.78
C ILE A 103 -8.16 -9.75 -19.00
N GLU A 104 -8.26 -10.20 -20.25
CA GLU A 104 -8.27 -11.63 -20.57
C GLU A 104 -7.00 -12.33 -20.13
N GLU A 105 -5.84 -11.73 -20.38
CA GLU A 105 -4.55 -12.26 -19.97
C GLU A 105 -4.41 -12.22 -18.45
N LEU A 106 -4.71 -11.07 -17.83
CA LEU A 106 -4.68 -10.88 -16.38
C LEU A 106 -5.45 -11.99 -15.64
N MET A 107 -6.63 -12.35 -16.14
CA MET A 107 -7.52 -13.32 -15.49
C MET A 107 -7.11 -14.78 -15.72
N LYS A 108 -6.29 -15.08 -16.75
CA LYS A 108 -5.76 -16.42 -17.00
C LYS A 108 -4.53 -16.73 -16.15
N ARG A 109 -3.77 -15.71 -15.78
CA ARG A 109 -2.49 -15.88 -15.09
C ARG A 109 -2.65 -16.30 -13.63
N PRO A 110 -1.80 -17.20 -13.13
CA PRO A 110 -1.85 -17.68 -11.76
C PRO A 110 -1.54 -16.52 -10.80
N GLN A 111 -2.29 -16.48 -9.70
CA GLN A 111 -2.08 -15.46 -8.66
C GLN A 111 -1.06 -15.87 -7.61
N GLY A 112 -0.78 -17.17 -7.50
CA GLY A 112 0.09 -17.75 -6.49
C GLY A 112 -0.47 -17.60 -5.08
N THR A 113 -0.57 -18.69 -4.33
CA THR A 113 -0.77 -18.61 -2.88
C THR A 113 -0.15 -19.82 -2.22
N ASN A 114 0.44 -19.62 -1.05
CA ASN A 114 0.98 -20.70 -0.24
C ASN A 114 0.82 -20.39 1.25
N GLU A 115 0.94 -21.43 2.07
CA GLU A 115 0.79 -21.31 3.53
C GLU A 115 1.82 -20.33 4.14
N ALA A 116 3.02 -20.27 3.56
CA ALA A 116 4.08 -19.39 4.05
C ALA A 116 3.75 -17.91 3.83
N LEU A 117 3.14 -17.56 2.70
CA LEU A 117 2.69 -16.21 2.39
C LEU A 117 1.56 -15.77 3.31
N VAL A 118 0.57 -16.64 3.56
CA VAL A 118 -0.52 -16.35 4.49
C VAL A 118 0.03 -16.08 5.90
N LYS A 119 1.00 -16.88 6.36
CA LYS A 119 1.69 -16.64 7.64
C LYS A 119 2.46 -15.32 7.66
N ALA A 120 3.10 -14.94 6.56
CA ALA A 120 3.81 -13.67 6.44
C ALA A 120 2.86 -12.47 6.44
N GLN A 121 1.72 -12.55 5.73
CA GLN A 121 0.67 -11.53 5.73
C GLN A 121 0.14 -11.31 7.14
N LYS A 122 -0.22 -12.40 7.85
CA LYS A 122 -0.70 -12.31 9.24
C LYS A 122 0.32 -11.66 10.18
N ALA A 123 1.60 -12.04 10.06
CA ALA A 123 2.65 -11.42 10.87
C ALA A 123 2.84 -9.92 10.55
N MET A 124 2.59 -9.50 9.30
CA MET A 124 2.60 -8.09 8.92
C MET A 124 1.39 -7.32 9.43
N GLU A 125 0.21 -7.94 9.53
CA GLU A 125 -0.97 -7.35 10.18
C GLU A 125 -0.67 -7.01 11.64
N ASP A 126 -0.02 -7.91 12.39
CA ASP A 126 0.39 -7.66 13.77
C ASP A 126 1.32 -6.43 13.88
N VAL A 127 2.27 -6.28 12.94
CA VAL A 127 3.15 -5.10 12.85
C VAL A 127 2.33 -3.83 12.60
N GLN A 128 1.39 -3.86 11.65
CA GLN A 128 0.55 -2.71 11.32
C GLN A 128 -0.35 -2.30 12.50
N VAL A 129 -0.86 -3.26 13.27
CA VAL A 129 -1.63 -2.99 14.50
C VAL A 129 -0.78 -2.23 15.53
N GLU A 130 0.46 -2.64 15.76
CA GLU A 130 1.35 -1.93 16.68
C GLU A 130 1.76 -0.54 16.18
N ILE A 131 2.04 -0.40 14.88
CA ILE A 131 2.31 0.92 14.28
C ILE A 131 1.10 1.84 14.44
N LYS A 132 -0.11 1.35 14.15
CA LYS A 132 -1.34 2.13 14.28
C LYS A 132 -1.56 2.62 15.71
N LYS A 133 -1.34 1.76 16.73
CA LYS A 133 -1.41 2.16 18.14
C LYS A 133 -0.45 3.31 18.48
N ILE A 134 0.76 3.30 17.91
CA ILE A 134 1.75 4.37 18.13
C ILE A 134 1.32 5.64 17.41
N GLU A 135 0.92 5.55 16.15
CA GLU A 135 0.51 6.70 15.34
C GLU A 135 -0.77 7.36 15.85
N ASP A 136 -1.77 6.59 16.29
CA ASP A 136 -3.00 7.12 16.87
C ASP A 136 -2.69 7.91 18.16
N LYS A 137 -1.83 7.36 19.05
CA LYS A 137 -1.38 8.06 20.25
C LYS A 137 -0.58 9.32 19.93
N LYS A 138 0.31 9.25 18.95
CA LYS A 138 1.12 10.39 18.49
C LYS A 138 0.21 11.50 17.97
N LYS A 139 -0.74 11.19 17.09
CA LYS A 139 -1.70 12.14 16.53
C LYS A 139 -2.56 12.81 17.60
N GLU A 140 -3.02 12.04 18.60
CA GLU A 140 -3.76 12.58 19.74
C GLU A 140 -2.93 13.57 20.58
N LEU A 141 -1.66 13.24 20.84
CA LEU A 141 -0.74 14.11 21.59
C LEU A 141 -0.37 15.36 20.79
N GLU A 142 -0.11 15.24 19.48
CA GLU A 142 0.13 16.38 18.59
C GLU A 142 -1.06 17.33 18.55
N LYS A 143 -2.28 16.80 18.44
CA LYS A 143 -3.50 17.60 18.48
C LYS A 143 -3.65 18.33 19.81
N LYS A 144 -3.43 17.65 20.95
CA LYS A 144 -3.47 18.26 22.29
C LYS A 144 -2.39 19.32 22.48
N ALA A 145 -1.20 19.11 21.94
CA ALA A 145 -0.11 20.07 21.99
C ALA A 145 -0.38 21.32 21.13
N ALA A 146 -1.07 21.15 20.00
CA ALA A 146 -1.43 22.24 19.09
C ALA A 146 -2.66 23.04 19.56
N SER A 147 -3.68 22.38 20.13
CA SER A 147 -4.92 23.03 20.58
C SER A 147 -4.87 23.53 22.03
N GLY A 148 -3.94 23.02 22.85
CA GLY A 148 -3.81 23.39 24.26
C GLY A 148 -3.03 24.69 24.45
N SER A 149 -3.21 25.32 25.62
CA SER A 149 -2.39 26.45 26.07
C SER A 149 -1.74 26.17 27.44
N GLY A 150 -0.62 26.82 27.72
CA GLY A 150 0.08 26.74 29.00
C GLY A 150 0.60 25.33 29.35
N VAL A 151 0.41 24.92 30.61
CA VAL A 151 0.96 23.67 31.18
C VAL A 151 0.40 22.42 30.49
N ALA A 152 -0.86 22.45 30.03
CA ALA A 152 -1.47 21.31 29.34
C ALA A 152 -0.80 21.01 27.99
N ALA A 153 -0.47 22.04 27.21
CA ALA A 153 0.27 21.90 25.96
C ALA A 153 1.70 21.38 26.21
N MET A 154 2.35 21.87 27.27
CA MET A 154 3.70 21.44 27.63
C MET A 154 3.74 19.98 28.11
N ARG A 155 2.73 19.53 28.86
CA ARG A 155 2.58 18.11 29.21
C ARG A 155 2.39 17.24 27.97
N ALA A 156 1.54 17.63 27.04
CA ALA A 156 1.33 16.88 25.79
C ALA A 156 2.61 16.76 24.95
N LYS A 157 3.44 17.82 24.88
CA LYS A 157 4.77 17.77 24.24
C LYS A 157 5.71 16.80 24.95
N ASN A 158 5.77 16.86 26.28
CA ASN A 158 6.61 15.95 27.05
C ASN A 158 6.17 14.48 26.91
N GLU A 159 4.86 14.21 26.93
CA GLU A 159 4.29 12.87 26.70
C GLU A 159 4.60 12.37 25.28
N LEU A 160 4.60 13.26 24.28
CA LEU A 160 4.98 12.93 22.90
C LEU A 160 6.46 12.56 22.81
N ASP A 161 7.35 13.33 23.46
CA ASP A 161 8.78 13.03 23.52
C ASP A 161 9.06 11.70 24.24
N GLN A 162 8.31 11.43 25.32
CA GLN A 162 8.35 10.15 26.02
C GLN A 162 7.86 9.00 25.14
N LEU A 163 6.78 9.17 24.39
CA LEU A 163 6.26 8.15 23.47
C LEU A 163 7.27 7.84 22.35
N CYS A 164 7.92 8.86 21.80
CA CYS A 164 8.97 8.70 20.80
C CYS A 164 10.20 7.96 21.35
N SER A 165 10.50 8.17 22.63
CA SER A 165 11.63 7.57 23.36
C SER A 165 11.28 6.27 24.09
N ALA A 166 10.01 5.89 24.12
CA ALA A 166 9.51 4.73 24.87
C ALA A 166 10.08 3.43 24.31
N ASP A 167 10.14 2.42 25.17
CA ASP A 167 10.55 1.09 24.76
C ASP A 167 9.53 0.50 23.77
N LYS A 168 9.96 0.32 22.53
CA LYS A 168 9.17 -0.27 21.44
C LYS A 168 9.35 -1.78 21.35
N THR A 169 9.57 -2.46 22.48
CA THR A 169 9.80 -3.92 22.53
C THR A 169 8.73 -4.73 21.80
N GLU A 170 7.44 -4.41 21.96
CA GLU A 170 6.37 -5.14 21.27
C GLU A 170 6.41 -4.97 19.75
N LEU A 171 6.61 -3.74 19.26
CA LEU A 171 6.83 -3.49 17.84
C LEU A 171 8.09 -4.20 17.32
N ASN A 172 9.18 -4.21 18.10
CA ASN A 172 10.41 -4.89 17.73
C ASN A 172 10.21 -6.42 17.62
N LYS A 173 9.47 -7.04 18.55
CA LYS A 173 9.10 -8.47 18.51
C LYS A 173 8.25 -8.78 17.28
N ALA A 174 7.24 -7.96 17.00
CA ALA A 174 6.38 -8.10 15.82
C ALA A 174 7.21 -8.01 14.53
N LEU A 175 8.09 -7.01 14.43
CA LEU A 175 8.97 -6.82 13.27
C LEU A 175 9.93 -7.99 13.04
N LEU A 176 10.52 -8.55 14.11
CA LEU A 176 11.38 -9.73 14.01
C LEU A 176 10.61 -10.96 13.54
N THR A 177 9.38 -11.14 14.04
CA THR A 177 8.49 -12.23 13.65
C THR A 177 8.10 -12.10 12.18
N ALA A 178 7.65 -10.92 11.76
CA ALA A 178 7.32 -10.63 10.37
C ALA A 178 8.52 -10.84 9.44
N GLU A 179 9.71 -10.37 9.82
CA GLU A 179 10.94 -10.57 9.05
C GLU A 179 11.27 -12.05 8.86
N ALA A 180 11.12 -12.87 9.92
CA ALA A 180 11.33 -14.30 9.83
C ALA A 180 10.31 -14.99 8.90
N GLN A 181 9.03 -14.59 8.95
CA GLN A 181 7.99 -15.17 8.10
C GLN A 181 8.13 -14.75 6.64
N VAL A 182 8.44 -13.48 6.36
CA VAL A 182 8.70 -12.98 5.00
C VAL A 182 9.88 -13.74 4.37
N ARG A 183 10.98 -13.92 5.11
CA ARG A 183 12.12 -14.73 4.62
C ARG A 183 11.76 -16.18 4.32
N LYS A 184 10.88 -16.80 5.14
CA LYS A 184 10.38 -18.15 4.87
C LYS A 184 9.51 -18.19 3.63
N ALA A 185 8.64 -17.19 3.44
CA ALA A 185 7.77 -17.09 2.27
C ALA A 185 8.56 -16.90 0.98
N GLN A 186 9.60 -16.05 0.99
CA GLN A 186 10.51 -15.86 -0.15
C GLN A 186 11.21 -17.16 -0.56
N LYS A 187 11.69 -17.95 0.41
CA LYS A 187 12.33 -19.26 0.14
C LYS A 187 11.34 -20.31 -0.38
N ALA A 188 10.07 -20.22 0.00
CA ALA A 188 9.04 -21.14 -0.44
C ALA A 188 8.45 -20.78 -1.83
N GLY A 189 8.71 -19.58 -2.34
CA GLY A 189 8.16 -19.06 -3.60
C GLY A 189 9.09 -19.20 -4.80
N SER A 190 9.92 -20.25 -4.89
CA SER A 190 10.90 -20.40 -5.98
C SER A 190 10.37 -21.11 -7.24
N ASP A 191 9.12 -21.58 -7.24
CA ASP A 191 8.51 -22.33 -8.34
C ASP A 191 7.57 -21.45 -9.20
N GLY A 192 7.34 -21.82 -10.46
CA GLY A 192 6.72 -20.98 -11.52
C GLY A 192 5.33 -20.37 -11.26
N ASP A 193 4.61 -20.81 -10.22
CA ASP A 193 3.36 -20.19 -9.72
C ASP A 193 3.60 -19.25 -8.52
N SER A 194 4.82 -18.71 -8.42
CA SER A 194 5.25 -17.91 -7.27
C SER A 194 4.41 -16.64 -7.11
N PRO A 195 3.93 -16.32 -5.89
CA PRO A 195 3.29 -15.05 -5.57
C PRO A 195 4.32 -13.92 -5.44
N ALA A 196 5.15 -13.74 -6.46
CA ALA A 196 6.33 -12.87 -6.42
C ALA A 196 5.98 -11.41 -6.14
N GLY A 197 4.88 -10.91 -6.73
CA GLY A 197 4.37 -9.56 -6.48
C GLY A 197 3.97 -9.36 -5.02
N ALA A 198 3.25 -10.31 -4.44
CA ALA A 198 2.85 -10.27 -3.04
C ALA A 198 4.06 -10.38 -2.09
N LEU A 199 5.05 -11.22 -2.41
CA LEU A 199 6.29 -11.35 -1.63
C LEU A 199 7.09 -10.05 -1.64
N TRP A 200 7.24 -9.43 -2.81
CA TRP A 200 7.91 -8.13 -2.94
C TRP A 200 7.17 -7.05 -2.15
N TRP A 201 5.83 -7.02 -2.23
CA TRP A 201 5.01 -6.05 -1.50
C TRP A 201 5.18 -6.18 0.02
N LEU A 202 5.17 -7.41 0.54
CA LEU A 202 5.38 -7.68 1.96
C LEU A 202 6.78 -7.26 2.43
N GLU A 203 7.82 -7.53 1.63
CA GLU A 203 9.18 -7.07 1.93
C GLU A 203 9.27 -5.54 1.93
N ARG A 204 8.58 -4.89 0.99
CA ARG A 204 8.53 -3.43 0.91
C ARG A 204 7.83 -2.82 2.11
N GLU A 205 6.71 -3.40 2.55
CA GLU A 205 6.00 -3.02 3.78
C GLU A 205 6.85 -3.22 5.02
N LEU A 206 7.57 -4.35 5.11
CA LEU A 206 8.50 -4.62 6.20
C LEU A 206 9.62 -3.56 6.23
N THR A 207 10.09 -3.13 5.06
CA THR A 207 11.11 -2.08 4.94
C THR A 207 10.61 -0.72 5.43
N GLU A 208 9.38 -0.33 5.10
CA GLU A 208 8.74 0.87 5.68
C GLU A 208 8.54 0.73 7.19
N ALA A 209 8.02 -0.42 7.64
CA ALA A 209 7.76 -0.68 9.05
C ALA A 209 9.05 -0.66 9.90
N LYS A 210 10.19 -1.08 9.34
CA LYS A 210 11.51 -0.99 9.99
C LYS A 210 11.93 0.46 10.27
N LYS A 211 11.41 1.46 9.57
CA LYS A 211 11.69 2.89 9.86
C LYS A 211 11.13 3.33 11.23
N TYR A 212 10.17 2.61 11.78
CA TYR A 212 9.61 2.88 13.11
C TYR A 212 10.50 2.40 14.27
N LYS A 213 11.53 1.59 13.98
CA LYS A 213 12.52 1.17 14.98
C LYS A 213 13.29 2.40 15.49
N PRO A 214 13.63 2.46 16.80
CA PRO A 214 14.50 3.50 17.31
C PRO A 214 15.85 3.42 16.60
N GLN A 215 16.21 4.45 15.84
CA GLN A 215 17.51 4.51 15.19
C GLN A 215 18.59 4.70 16.25
N LYS A 216 19.64 3.87 16.18
CA LYS A 216 20.72 3.81 17.19
C LYS A 216 21.64 5.03 17.25
N LYS A 217 21.26 6.17 16.66
CA LYS A 217 22.01 7.43 16.69
C LYS A 217 21.06 8.60 16.81
N GLY A 218 21.31 9.46 17.79
CA GLY A 218 20.71 10.79 17.84
C GLY A 218 20.92 11.50 16.52
N GLY A 219 19.83 11.80 15.83
CA GLY A 219 19.84 12.34 14.48
C GLY A 219 18.52 12.05 13.80
N ILE A 220 17.67 13.07 13.74
CA ILE A 220 16.42 13.04 12.98
C ILE A 220 16.79 12.74 11.53
N ALA A 221 16.35 11.59 11.00
CA ALA A 221 16.36 11.35 9.57
C ALA A 221 15.29 12.27 8.94
N LYS A 222 15.75 13.30 8.23
CA LYS A 222 14.92 14.07 7.29
C LYS A 222 14.59 13.22 6.06
#